data_AF-A0A820XTJ1-F1
#
_entry.id   AF-A0A820XTJ1-F1
#
_cell.length_a   1.000
_cell.length_b   1.000
_cell.length_c   1.000
_cell.angle_alpha   90.00
_cell.angle_beta   90.00
_cell.angle_gamma   90.00
#
_symmetry.space_group_name_H-M   'P 1'
#
loop_
_entity.id
_entity.type
_entity.pdbx_description
1 polymer ?
#
loop_
_entity_poly.entity_id
_entity_poly.type
_entity_poly.pdbx_seq_one_letter_code
_entity_poly.pdbx_strand_id
1 'polypeptide(L)'
;MPISNQINNYIQCRLIRNKSVLSQTFHLEVECSDDGESICLLTAEKQFKISGQSQYTISVISKYPKNYISAELTSDDLTGTRYVLNLLNGYKRQQLAVILYEANFLGINGPRKIEVLLSKVNDQMLYFIEESDLNEYDLKEESNCFFRLYNKPPHWNSLESCYTLNFIGKNRAAIPSIKNFQMVIKNDENVEQIVMQFGRMLENEFSCDFQYPLSLIQAFAIALTALESRWFRE
;
A
#
# COMPACT_ATOMS: atom_id res chain seq x y z
N MET A 1 26.38 5.72 18.89
CA MET A 1 26.50 6.93 18.05
C MET A 1 25.09 7.40 17.73
N PRO A 2 24.74 8.66 17.97
CA PRO A 2 23.38 9.13 17.72
C PRO A 2 23.15 9.16 16.22
N ILE A 3 22.01 8.61 15.80
CA ILE A 3 21.50 8.62 14.43
C ILE A 3 21.11 10.08 14.12
N SER A 4 22.09 10.91 13.80
CA SER A 4 21.86 12.31 13.44
C SER A 4 21.60 12.41 11.94
N ASN A 5 20.40 12.89 11.61
CA ASN A 5 20.05 13.57 10.36
C ASN A 5 20.05 12.74 9.06
N GLN A 6 19.33 11.61 9.04
CA GLN A 6 18.60 11.30 7.80
C GLN A 6 17.46 12.30 7.69
N ILE A 7 17.50 13.17 6.67
CA ILE A 7 16.30 13.91 6.26
C ILE A 7 15.24 12.84 6.02
N ASN A 8 14.20 12.86 6.84
CA ASN A 8 13.17 11.82 6.80
C ASN A 8 12.30 12.11 5.57
N ASN A 9 12.70 11.59 4.40
CA ASN A 9 12.09 11.84 3.10
C ASN A 9 10.69 11.20 2.92
N TYR A 10 10.07 10.77 4.02
CA TYR A 10 8.74 10.21 3.99
C TYR A 10 7.71 11.31 3.80
N ILE A 11 6.83 11.11 2.82
CA ILE A 11 5.55 11.78 2.77
C ILE A 11 4.71 11.12 3.86
N GLN A 12 4.38 11.89 4.90
CA GLN A 12 3.57 11.42 6.01
C GLN A 12 2.10 11.54 5.64
N CYS A 13 1.34 10.46 5.82
CA CYS A 13 -0.07 10.45 5.49
C CYS A 13 -0.90 9.75 6.55
N ARG A 14 -2.18 10.13 6.58
CA ARG A 14 -3.22 9.51 7.37
C ARG A 14 -4.27 8.92 6.44
N LEU A 15 -4.58 7.65 6.65
CA LEU A 15 -5.69 6.96 5.99
C LEU A 15 -6.84 6.83 6.98
N ILE A 16 -7.98 7.42 6.63
CA ILE A 16 -9.22 7.39 7.41
C ILE A 16 -10.22 6.48 6.69
N ARG A 17 -10.76 5.49 7.40
CA ARG A 17 -11.75 4.53 6.89
C ARG A 17 -13.13 4.87 7.40
N ASN A 18 -14.02 5.28 6.50
CA ASN A 18 -15.42 5.53 6.80
C ASN A 18 -16.24 4.32 6.34
N LYS A 19 -16.74 3.53 7.30
CA LYS A 19 -17.55 2.34 7.02
C LYS A 19 -18.98 2.57 7.49
N SER A 20 -19.92 2.45 6.57
CA SER A 20 -21.34 2.31 6.86
C SER A 20 -21.82 0.92 6.45
N VAL A 21 -23.11 0.64 6.68
CA VAL A 21 -23.74 -0.62 6.22
C VAL A 21 -23.76 -0.71 4.69
N LEU A 22 -23.86 0.43 4.01
CA LEU A 22 -24.09 0.51 2.56
C LEU A 22 -22.86 0.92 1.76
N SER A 23 -21.89 1.56 2.41
CA SER A 23 -20.72 2.14 1.75
C SER A 23 -19.47 1.95 2.58
N GLN A 24 -18.34 1.82 1.91
CA GLN A 24 -17.04 1.86 2.54
C GLN A 24 -16.15 2.80 1.74
N THR A 25 -15.86 3.96 2.33
CA THR A 25 -15.01 4.99 1.74
C THR A 25 -13.74 5.17 2.55
N PHE A 26 -12.71 5.66 1.87
CA PHE A 26 -11.39 5.86 2.44
C PHE A 26 -10.86 7.20 1.98
N HIS A 27 -10.20 7.91 2.88
CA HIS A 27 -9.61 9.21 2.64
C HIS A 27 -8.12 9.11 2.95
N LEU A 28 -7.26 9.48 2.00
CA LEU A 28 -5.84 9.61 2.23
C LEU A 28 -5.49 11.10 2.31
N GLU A 29 -5.01 11.49 3.48
CA GLU A 29 -4.63 12.86 3.80
C GLU A 29 -3.13 12.96 3.96
N VAL A 30 -2.51 13.95 3.33
CA VAL A 30 -1.09 14.26 3.53
C VAL A 30 -0.98 15.22 4.70
N GLU A 31 -0.13 14.91 5.65
CA GLU A 31 0.11 15.75 6.82
C GLU A 31 1.12 16.85 6.47
N CYS A 32 0.76 18.11 6.71
CA CYS A 32 1.65 19.25 6.51
C CYS A 32 2.57 19.42 7.73
N SER A 33 3.88 19.62 7.45
CA SER A 33 4.93 19.71 8.47
C SER A 33 4.80 20.92 9.41
N ASP A 34 4.11 21.97 8.97
CA ASP A 34 4.27 23.29 9.57
C ASP A 34 3.19 23.59 10.63
N ASP A 35 1.95 23.15 10.43
CA ASP A 35 0.81 23.53 11.28
C ASP A 35 -0.02 22.35 11.84
N GLY A 36 0.36 21.10 11.51
CA GLY A 36 -0.40 19.90 11.89
C GLY A 36 -1.73 19.73 11.15
N GLU A 37 -2.01 20.59 10.17
CA GLU A 37 -3.12 20.43 9.23
C GLU A 37 -2.85 19.26 8.28
N SER A 38 -3.92 18.59 7.85
CA SER A 38 -3.88 17.54 6.85
C SER A 38 -4.71 17.94 5.63
N ILE A 39 -4.23 17.59 4.44
CA ILE A 39 -4.95 17.85 3.19
C ILE A 39 -5.35 16.52 2.57
N CYS A 40 -6.66 16.29 2.43
CA CYS A 40 -7.17 15.12 1.72
C CYS A 40 -6.91 15.26 0.22
N LEU A 41 -6.15 14.33 -0.35
CA LEU A 41 -5.78 14.34 -1.78
C LEU A 41 -6.45 13.23 -2.57
N LEU A 42 -6.58 12.03 -1.97
CA LEU A 42 -7.20 10.88 -2.62
C LEU A 42 -8.36 10.36 -1.79
N THR A 43 -9.40 9.91 -2.49
CA THR A 43 -10.46 9.10 -1.92
C THR A 43 -10.58 7.79 -2.66
N ALA A 44 -11.00 6.75 -1.93
CA ALA A 44 -11.38 5.49 -2.53
C ALA A 44 -12.76 5.08 -2.06
N GLU A 45 -13.56 4.54 -2.98
CA GLU A 45 -14.86 3.94 -2.67
C GLU A 45 -14.82 2.47 -3.07
N LYS A 46 -15.17 1.59 -2.12
CA LYS A 46 -15.31 0.17 -2.38
C LYS A 46 -16.60 -0.10 -3.14
N GLN A 47 -16.48 -0.77 -4.28
CA GLN A 47 -17.58 -1.23 -5.11
C GLN A 47 -17.90 -2.68 -4.75
N PHE A 48 -19.14 -2.94 -4.34
CA PHE A 48 -19.61 -4.30 -4.02
C PHE A 48 -20.08 -4.99 -5.29
N LYS A 49 -19.25 -5.91 -5.82
CA LYS A 49 -19.56 -6.68 -7.03
C LYS A 49 -20.28 -7.98 -6.71
N ILE A 50 -21.24 -8.34 -7.55
CA ILE A 50 -21.95 -9.64 -7.52
C ILE A 50 -20.97 -10.80 -7.74
N SER A 51 -19.92 -10.59 -8.56
CA SER A 51 -18.87 -11.58 -8.80
C SER A 51 -18.08 -11.96 -7.53
N GLY A 52 -18.22 -11.20 -6.45
CA GLY A 52 -17.42 -11.38 -5.25
C GLY A 52 -15.98 -10.86 -5.39
N GLN A 53 -15.60 -10.20 -6.48
CA GLN A 53 -14.33 -9.48 -6.57
C GLN A 53 -14.35 -8.18 -5.77
N SER A 54 -13.21 -7.81 -5.20
CA SER A 54 -13.03 -6.52 -4.54
C SER A 54 -12.64 -5.51 -5.60
N GLN A 55 -13.37 -4.40 -5.66
CA GLN A 55 -13.02 -3.29 -6.53
C GLN A 55 -13.07 -1.98 -5.75
N TYR A 56 -12.10 -1.11 -6.00
CA TYR A 56 -12.04 0.23 -5.46
C TYR A 56 -11.87 1.23 -6.59
N THR A 57 -12.63 2.31 -6.55
CA THR A 57 -12.48 3.45 -7.44
C THR A 57 -11.72 4.53 -6.70
N ILE A 58 -10.54 4.91 -7.18
CA ILE A 58 -9.68 5.93 -6.56
C ILE A 58 -9.80 7.24 -7.32
N SER A 59 -10.19 8.30 -6.62
CA SER A 59 -10.40 9.63 -7.17
C SER A 59 -9.48 10.64 -6.52
N VAL A 60 -9.00 11.61 -7.31
CA VAL A 60 -8.29 12.78 -6.79
C VAL A 60 -9.33 13.82 -6.37
N ILE A 61 -9.23 14.30 -5.13
CA ILE A 61 -10.02 15.45 -4.69
C ILE A 61 -9.43 16.69 -5.36
N SER A 62 -10.27 17.39 -6.11
CA SER A 62 -9.93 18.66 -6.72
C SER A 62 -10.87 19.75 -6.19
N LYS A 63 -10.36 20.98 -6.06
CA LYS A 63 -11.21 22.16 -5.79
C LYS A 63 -12.20 22.42 -6.92
N TYR A 64 -11.98 21.84 -8.11
CA TYR A 64 -12.91 21.90 -9.23
C TYR A 64 -13.98 20.80 -9.10
N PRO A 65 -15.25 21.10 -9.46
CA PRO A 65 -16.42 20.25 -9.17
C PRO A 65 -16.44 18.88 -9.87
N LYS A 66 -15.37 18.50 -10.58
CA LYS A 66 -15.21 17.17 -11.16
C LYS A 66 -14.11 16.43 -10.40
N ASN A 67 -14.52 15.46 -9.58
CA ASN A 67 -13.62 14.41 -9.13
C ASN A 67 -13.19 13.62 -10.38
N TYR A 68 -11.90 13.61 -10.66
CA TYR A 68 -11.35 12.79 -11.73
C TYR A 68 -11.07 11.41 -11.14
N ILE A 69 -11.80 10.40 -11.64
CA ILE A 69 -11.42 9.02 -11.37
C ILE A 69 -10.02 8.84 -11.96
N SER A 70 -9.08 8.54 -11.08
CA SER A 70 -7.67 8.47 -11.42
C SER A 70 -7.22 7.03 -11.62
N ALA A 71 -7.74 6.11 -10.80
CA ALA A 71 -7.38 4.71 -10.87
C ALA A 71 -8.50 3.77 -10.42
N GLU A 72 -8.35 2.51 -10.81
CA GLU A 72 -9.18 1.37 -10.45
C GLU A 72 -8.28 0.30 -9.83
N LEU A 73 -8.60 -0.16 -8.63
CA LEU A 73 -7.92 -1.26 -7.96
C LEU A 73 -8.87 -2.45 -7.90
N THR A 74 -8.49 -3.57 -8.50
CA THR A 74 -9.33 -4.78 -8.60
C THR A 74 -8.60 -6.01 -8.09
N SER A 75 -9.30 -6.89 -7.40
CA SER A 75 -8.81 -8.25 -7.15
C SER A 75 -9.03 -9.10 -8.41
N ASP A 76 -7.97 -9.68 -8.94
CA ASP A 76 -8.06 -10.55 -10.13
C ASP A 76 -8.68 -11.91 -9.77
N ASP A 77 -8.49 -12.35 -8.53
CA ASP A 77 -8.97 -13.63 -8.03
C ASP A 77 -10.10 -13.48 -6.99
N LEU A 78 -10.90 -14.54 -6.85
CA LEU A 78 -11.91 -14.61 -5.79
C LEU A 78 -11.26 -14.81 -4.41
N THR A 79 -10.02 -15.33 -4.41
CA THR A 79 -9.18 -15.57 -3.23
C THR A 79 -8.50 -14.31 -2.71
N GLY A 80 -8.72 -13.13 -3.30
CA GLY A 80 -8.14 -11.87 -2.83
C GLY A 80 -6.65 -11.99 -2.51
N THR A 81 -5.93 -12.76 -3.32
CA THR A 81 -4.49 -12.99 -3.22
C THR A 81 -3.72 -12.19 -4.26
N ARG A 82 -4.41 -11.67 -5.28
CA ARG A 82 -3.83 -10.79 -6.29
C ARG A 82 -4.72 -9.59 -6.53
N TYR A 83 -4.12 -8.40 -6.45
CA TYR A 83 -4.75 -7.13 -6.78
C TYR A 83 -3.94 -6.40 -7.85
N VAL A 84 -4.63 -5.72 -8.76
CA VAL A 84 -4.02 -4.91 -9.82
C VAL A 84 -4.53 -3.50 -9.71
N LEU A 85 -3.59 -2.55 -9.64
CA LEU A 85 -3.86 -1.12 -9.69
C LEU A 85 -3.70 -0.64 -11.14
N ASN A 86 -4.77 -0.11 -11.71
CA ASN A 86 -4.79 0.45 -13.05
C ASN A 86 -4.99 1.97 -13.00
N LEU A 87 -4.12 2.73 -13.66
CA LEU A 87 -4.39 4.13 -13.99
C LEU A 87 -5.43 4.19 -15.12
N LEU A 88 -6.41 5.08 -14.98
CA LEU A 88 -7.41 5.32 -16.02
C LEU A 88 -7.04 6.55 -16.85
N ASN A 89 -6.75 6.34 -18.14
CA ASN A 89 -6.48 7.42 -19.09
C ASN A 89 -7.44 7.30 -20.29
N GLY A 90 -8.62 7.94 -20.15
CA GLY A 90 -9.72 7.76 -21.08
C GLY A 90 -10.20 6.31 -21.09
N TYR A 91 -10.14 5.64 -22.23
CA TYR A 91 -10.50 4.21 -22.36
C TYR A 91 -9.33 3.26 -22.07
N LYS A 92 -8.10 3.77 -21.91
CA LYS A 92 -6.92 2.94 -21.64
C LYS A 92 -6.79 2.69 -20.14
N ARG A 93 -6.62 1.41 -19.79
CA ARG A 93 -6.20 0.96 -18.46
C ARG A 93 -4.72 0.62 -18.53
N GLN A 94 -3.93 1.16 -17.61
CA GLN A 94 -2.49 0.94 -17.60
C GLN A 94 -2.05 0.50 -16.19
N GLN A 95 -1.41 -0.65 -16.07
CA GLN A 95 -1.10 -1.24 -14.77
C GLN A 95 0.07 -0.51 -14.10
N LEU A 96 -0.20 0.06 -12.92
CA LEU A 96 0.78 0.78 -12.10
C LEU A 96 1.41 -0.09 -11.02
N ALA A 97 0.68 -1.10 -10.54
CA ALA A 97 1.16 -2.00 -9.53
C ALA A 97 0.37 -3.32 -9.52
N VAL A 98 1.05 -4.40 -9.14
CA VAL A 98 0.44 -5.69 -8.80
C VAL A 98 0.80 -6.02 -7.36
N ILE A 99 -0.20 -6.26 -6.51
CA ILE A 99 -0.05 -6.61 -5.10
C ILE A 99 -0.43 -8.07 -4.95
N LEU A 100 0.52 -8.87 -4.45
CA LEU A 100 0.41 -10.30 -4.27
C LEU A 100 0.47 -10.63 -2.78
N TYR A 101 -0.42 -11.50 -2.35
CA TYR A 101 -0.44 -12.09 -1.02
C TYR A 101 -0.18 -13.57 -1.12
N GLU A 102 0.71 -14.09 -0.30
CA GLU A 102 0.89 -15.54 -0.17
C GLU A 102 -0.39 -16.16 0.40
N ALA A 103 -0.87 -17.21 -0.27
CA ALA A 103 -2.05 -17.93 0.16
C ALA A 103 -1.74 -18.78 1.40
N ASN A 104 -2.39 -18.48 2.52
CA ASN A 104 -2.27 -19.28 3.74
C ASN A 104 -3.14 -20.55 3.63
N PHE A 105 -2.56 -21.64 3.13
CA PHE A 105 -3.32 -22.89 2.90
C PHE A 105 -3.60 -23.73 4.17
N LEU A 106 -3.12 -23.34 5.36
CA LEU A 106 -3.17 -24.20 6.55
C LEU A 106 -3.62 -23.48 7.85
N GLY A 107 -4.47 -22.46 7.74
CA GLY A 107 -5.07 -21.83 8.93
C GLY A 107 -4.09 -21.12 9.86
N ILE A 108 -2.88 -20.80 9.37
CA ILE A 108 -1.88 -20.05 10.11
C ILE A 108 -2.36 -18.61 10.24
N ASN A 109 -2.75 -18.25 11.46
CA ASN A 109 -3.08 -16.89 11.85
C ASN A 109 -1.78 -16.10 12.02
N GLY A 110 -1.41 -15.31 11.01
CA GLY A 110 -0.23 -14.47 11.05
C GLY A 110 -0.20 -13.45 9.91
N PRO A 111 0.67 -12.43 9.98
CA PRO A 111 0.87 -11.48 8.90
C PRO A 111 1.23 -12.25 7.61
N ARG A 112 0.49 -11.98 6.54
CA ARG A 112 0.75 -12.61 5.24
C ARG A 112 2.00 -12.00 4.61
N LYS A 113 2.74 -12.83 3.87
CA LYS A 113 3.76 -12.27 2.99
C LYS A 113 3.07 -11.46 1.89
N ILE A 114 3.53 -10.23 1.72
CA ILE A 114 3.09 -9.28 0.72
C ILE A 114 4.26 -9.04 -0.20
N GLU A 115 4.01 -9.20 -1.49
CA GLU A 115 4.92 -8.82 -2.55
C GLU A 115 4.23 -7.80 -3.45
N VAL A 116 4.95 -6.74 -3.82
CA VAL A 116 4.41 -5.70 -4.70
C VAL A 116 5.35 -5.50 -5.88
N LEU A 117 4.81 -5.64 -7.08
CA LEU A 117 5.45 -5.23 -8.32
C LEU A 117 4.98 -3.82 -8.63
N LEU A 118 5.89 -2.86 -8.63
CA LEU A 118 5.61 -1.44 -8.75
C LEU A 118 6.21 -0.90 -10.05
N SER A 119 5.40 -0.28 -10.92
CA SER A 119 5.91 0.36 -12.15
C SER A 119 7.12 1.27 -11.88
N LYS A 120 8.15 1.14 -12.72
CA LYS A 120 9.34 1.99 -12.68
C LYS A 120 9.08 3.32 -13.37
N VAL A 121 9.72 4.37 -12.85
CA VAL A 121 9.85 5.66 -13.54
C VAL A 121 11.34 5.86 -13.79
N ASN A 122 11.73 6.02 -15.06
CA ASN A 122 13.10 6.39 -15.43
C ASN A 122 13.07 7.48 -16.51
N ASP A 123 13.99 8.45 -16.45
CA ASP A 123 14.17 9.52 -17.45
C ASP A 123 12.84 10.13 -17.96
N GLN A 124 11.90 10.39 -17.03
CA GLN A 124 10.55 10.93 -17.29
C GLN A 124 9.55 9.99 -17.99
N MET A 125 9.91 8.72 -18.21
CA MET A 125 9.06 7.68 -18.75
C MET A 125 8.55 6.75 -17.64
N LEU A 126 7.24 6.55 -17.61
CA LEU A 126 6.57 5.58 -16.73
C LEU A 126 6.42 4.25 -17.48
N TYR A 127 6.99 3.19 -16.93
CA TYR A 127 6.89 1.83 -17.46
C TYR A 127 5.67 1.14 -16.84
N PHE A 128 4.68 0.83 -17.67
CA PHE A 128 3.54 0.06 -17.21
C PHE A 128 3.88 -1.43 -17.18
N ILE A 129 3.25 -2.16 -16.27
CA ILE A 129 3.43 -3.61 -16.16
C ILE A 129 2.52 -4.26 -17.20
N GLU A 130 3.09 -5.06 -18.08
CA GLU A 130 2.33 -5.85 -19.05
C GLU A 130 2.17 -7.29 -18.54
N GLU A 131 1.16 -8.03 -19.04
CA GLU A 131 0.96 -9.43 -18.63
C GLU A 131 2.17 -10.31 -18.95
N SER A 132 2.91 -10.00 -20.02
CA SER A 132 4.14 -10.68 -20.38
C SER A 132 5.24 -10.54 -19.33
N ASP A 133 5.24 -9.44 -18.57
CA ASP A 133 6.24 -9.16 -17.52
C ASP A 133 5.97 -9.97 -16.24
N LEU A 134 4.76 -10.54 -16.11
CA LEU A 134 4.30 -11.30 -14.94
C LEU A 134 4.56 -12.81 -15.05
N ASN A 135 5.23 -13.28 -16.10
CA ASN A 135 5.52 -14.69 -16.28
C ASN A 135 6.44 -15.21 -15.17
N GLU A 136 5.94 -16.18 -14.41
CA GLU A 136 6.54 -16.71 -13.18
C GLU A 136 7.98 -17.26 -13.36
N TYR A 137 8.32 -17.70 -14.58
CA TYR A 137 9.66 -18.20 -14.93
C TYR A 137 10.71 -17.09 -15.15
N ASP A 138 10.30 -15.84 -15.31
CA ASP A 138 11.16 -14.71 -15.70
C ASP A 138 11.08 -13.49 -14.75
N LEU A 139 10.44 -13.64 -13.59
CA LEU A 139 10.48 -12.65 -12.50
C LEU A 139 11.89 -12.63 -11.85
N LYS A 140 12.89 -12.20 -12.62
CA LYS A 140 14.24 -11.89 -12.13
C LYS A 140 14.13 -10.85 -11.02
N GLU A 141 15.03 -10.91 -10.04
CA GLU A 141 15.09 -9.90 -8.97
C GLU A 141 15.23 -8.49 -9.54
N GLU A 142 15.90 -8.35 -10.69
CA GLU A 142 16.05 -7.11 -11.43
C GLU A 142 15.19 -7.12 -12.70
N SER A 143 14.15 -6.29 -12.72
CA SER A 143 13.33 -5.98 -13.90
C SER A 143 13.56 -4.54 -14.34
N ASN A 144 13.57 -4.28 -15.65
CA ASN A 144 13.65 -2.91 -16.15
C ASN A 144 12.32 -2.14 -16.01
N CYS A 145 11.20 -2.85 -15.90
CA CYS A 145 9.87 -2.26 -15.95
C CYS A 145 9.26 -2.04 -14.56
N PHE A 146 9.71 -2.76 -13.53
CA PHE A 146 9.15 -2.65 -12.17
C PHE A 146 10.19 -2.76 -11.07
N PHE A 147 9.90 -2.13 -9.93
CA PHE A 147 10.52 -2.39 -8.64
C PHE A 147 9.79 -3.53 -7.95
N ARG A 148 10.54 -4.34 -7.19
CA ARG A 148 10.00 -5.44 -6.41
C ARG A 148 10.11 -5.11 -4.93
N LEU A 149 8.98 -5.04 -4.24
CA LEU A 149 8.89 -4.73 -2.83
C LEU A 149 8.36 -5.93 -2.05
N TYR A 150 8.79 -6.07 -0.80
CA TYR A 150 8.32 -7.12 0.09
C TYR A 150 7.99 -6.55 1.46
N ASN A 151 7.06 -7.18 2.18
CA ASN A 151 6.88 -6.82 3.58
C ASN A 151 8.04 -7.33 4.44
N LYS A 152 8.57 -6.47 5.30
CA LYS A 152 9.59 -6.83 6.28
C LYS A 152 9.01 -7.80 7.31
N PRO A 153 9.65 -8.94 7.60
CA PRO A 153 9.20 -9.83 8.66
C PRO A 153 9.36 -9.14 10.03
N PRO A 154 8.41 -9.31 10.96
CA PRO A 154 8.54 -8.73 12.28
C PRO A 154 9.66 -9.41 13.07
N HIS A 155 10.28 -8.67 13.98
CA HIS A 155 11.30 -9.19 14.88
C HIS A 155 10.67 -9.56 16.23
N TRP A 156 11.20 -10.60 16.86
CA TRP A 156 10.79 -10.96 18.22
C TRP A 156 11.31 -9.91 19.22
N ASN A 157 10.39 -9.25 19.94
CA ASN A 157 10.73 -8.37 21.05
C ASN A 157 10.60 -9.18 22.36
N SER A 158 11.74 -9.50 22.98
CA SER A 158 11.78 -10.28 24.22
C SER A 158 11.18 -9.54 25.43
N LEU A 159 11.20 -8.20 25.44
CA LEU A 159 10.67 -7.40 26.54
C LEU A 159 9.13 -7.41 26.54
N GLU A 160 8.53 -7.34 25.36
CA GLU A 160 7.08 -7.32 25.17
C GLU A 160 6.49 -8.71 24.86
N SER A 161 7.35 -9.72 24.68
CA SER A 161 6.99 -11.09 24.31
C SER A 161 6.07 -11.18 23.09
N CYS A 162 6.33 -10.35 22.08
CA CYS A 162 5.54 -10.30 20.85
C CYS A 162 6.42 -9.97 19.63
N TYR A 163 5.91 -10.31 18.44
CA TYR A 163 6.53 -9.94 17.18
C TYR A 163 6.16 -8.50 16.82
N THR A 164 7.17 -7.64 16.64
CA THR A 164 6.98 -6.21 16.39
C THR A 164 7.78 -5.72 15.19
N LEU A 165 7.40 -4.56 14.67
CA LEU A 165 8.20 -3.79 13.70
C LEU A 165 8.52 -2.44 14.34
N ASN A 166 9.71 -1.93 14.08
CA ASN A 166 10.12 -0.62 14.58
C ASN A 166 9.64 0.46 13.60
N PHE A 167 8.50 1.08 13.88
CA PHE A 167 7.94 2.17 13.08
C PHE A 167 8.72 3.46 13.27
N ILE A 168 9.02 4.15 12.18
CA ILE A 168 9.73 5.42 12.20
C ILE A 168 8.74 6.53 12.53
N GLY A 169 9.04 7.36 13.52
CA GLY A 169 8.15 8.44 13.96
C GLY A 169 7.20 8.03 15.09
N LYS A 170 6.77 9.02 15.87
CA LYS A 170 5.92 8.78 17.05
C LYS A 170 4.49 8.44 16.62
N ASN A 171 3.88 7.48 17.31
CA ASN A 171 2.47 7.10 17.17
C ASN A 171 2.04 6.60 15.77
N ARG A 172 2.96 6.19 14.90
CA ARG A 172 2.64 5.66 13.55
C ARG A 172 2.07 4.24 13.57
N ALA A 173 2.20 3.48 14.66
CA ALA A 173 1.57 2.17 14.84
C ALA A 173 1.20 1.94 16.31
N ALA A 174 0.36 2.84 16.83
CA ALA A 174 0.01 2.85 18.26
C ALA A 174 -0.80 1.62 18.71
N ILE A 175 -1.55 0.99 17.80
CA ILE A 175 -2.37 -0.19 18.12
C ILE A 175 -1.79 -1.44 17.45
N PRO A 176 -1.57 -2.54 18.18
CA PRO A 176 -1.19 -3.82 17.60
C PRO A 176 -2.22 -4.29 16.56
N SER A 177 -1.73 -4.70 15.39
CA SER A 177 -2.58 -5.24 14.33
C SER A 177 -1.79 -6.09 13.36
N ILE A 178 -2.40 -7.17 12.86
CA ILE A 178 -1.87 -7.95 11.72
C ILE A 178 -1.82 -7.13 10.41
N LYS A 179 -2.48 -5.96 10.40
CA LYS A 179 -2.44 -5.00 9.31
C LYS A 179 -1.23 -4.06 9.38
N ASN A 180 -0.45 -4.09 10.46
CA ASN A 180 0.76 -3.26 10.58
C ASN A 180 1.90 -3.90 9.79
N PHE A 181 2.45 -3.19 8.80
CA PHE A 181 3.57 -3.68 8.00
C PHE A 181 4.51 -2.56 7.57
N GLN A 182 5.72 -2.96 7.18
CA GLN A 182 6.68 -2.11 6.49
C GLN A 182 7.02 -2.77 5.15
N MET A 183 6.99 -2.02 4.06
CA MET A 183 7.49 -2.50 2.77
C MET A 183 8.95 -2.10 2.62
N VAL A 184 9.76 -3.04 2.13
CA VAL A 184 11.17 -2.82 1.84
C VAL A 184 11.45 -3.04 0.36
N ILE A 185 12.42 -2.28 -0.15
CA ILE A 185 13.09 -2.55 -1.41
C ILE A 185 14.53 -2.98 -1.11
N LYS A 186 15.08 -3.90 -1.90
CA LYS A 186 16.50 -4.24 -1.87
C LYS A 186 17.21 -3.43 -2.95
N ASN A 187 18.36 -2.84 -2.61
CA ASN A 187 19.26 -2.25 -3.59
C ASN A 187 20.24 -3.31 -4.14
N ASP A 188 21.10 -2.90 -5.07
CA ASP A 188 22.11 -3.75 -5.73
C ASP A 188 23.08 -4.41 -4.72
N GLU A 189 23.26 -3.81 -3.54
CA GLU A 189 24.08 -4.34 -2.44
C GLU A 189 23.28 -5.25 -1.48
N ASN A 190 22.04 -5.62 -1.83
CA ASN A 190 21.10 -6.37 -1.00
C ASN A 190 20.75 -5.71 0.36
N VAL A 191 20.95 -4.41 0.48
CA VAL A 191 20.56 -3.64 1.66
C VAL A 191 19.07 -3.31 1.57
N GLU A 192 18.32 -3.69 2.61
CA GLU A 192 16.90 -3.39 2.71
C GLU A 192 16.66 -1.93 3.13
N GLN A 193 15.97 -1.19 2.28
CA GLN A 193 15.46 0.14 2.60
C GLN A 193 13.94 0.07 2.79
N ILE A 194 13.45 0.57 3.93
CA ILE A 194 12.01 0.73 4.16
C ILE A 194 11.52 1.85 3.23
N VAL A 195 10.52 1.58 2.41
CA VAL A 195 9.92 2.55 1.47
C VAL A 195 8.49 2.90 1.82
N MET A 196 7.84 2.10 2.66
CA MET A 196 6.50 2.35 3.17
C MET A 196 6.35 1.80 4.58
N GLN A 197 5.61 2.49 5.43
CA GLN A 197 5.14 2.00 6.70
C GLN A 197 3.64 2.26 6.82
N PHE A 198 2.90 1.21 7.14
CA PHE A 198 1.46 1.28 7.35
C PHE A 198 1.13 0.72 8.72
N GLY A 199 0.48 1.53 9.55
CA GLY A 199 0.25 1.18 10.94
C GLY A 199 -1.07 1.68 11.48
N ARG A 200 -1.75 0.86 12.27
CA ARG A 200 -3.00 1.23 12.94
C ARG A 200 -2.71 2.22 14.05
N MET A 201 -3.37 3.37 13.99
CA MET A 201 -3.29 4.41 15.02
C MET A 201 -4.53 4.40 15.91
N LEU A 202 -5.71 4.28 15.29
CA LEU A 202 -7.01 4.17 15.95
C LEU A 202 -7.87 3.09 15.27
N GLU A 203 -9.12 2.91 15.68
CA GLU A 203 -9.99 1.86 15.12
C GLU A 203 -10.15 1.97 13.59
N ASN A 204 -10.28 3.21 13.09
CA ASN A 204 -10.53 3.53 11.69
C ASN A 204 -9.51 4.52 11.11
N GLU A 205 -8.40 4.75 11.81
CA GLU A 205 -7.32 5.63 11.34
C GLU A 205 -5.98 4.91 11.34
N PHE A 206 -5.23 5.11 10.25
CA PHE A 206 -3.98 4.43 9.99
C PHE A 206 -2.94 5.45 9.51
N SER A 207 -1.68 5.28 9.90
CA SER A 207 -0.56 5.94 9.23
C SER A 207 -0.29 5.24 7.90
N CYS A 208 0.14 6.01 6.90
CA CYS A 208 0.47 5.50 5.57
C CYS A 208 1.64 6.31 5.03
N ASP A 209 2.79 6.20 5.67
CA ASP A 209 3.96 7.00 5.31
C ASP A 209 4.80 6.25 4.27
N PHE A 210 5.22 6.95 3.23
CA PHE A 210 6.00 6.33 2.15
C PHE A 210 7.02 7.30 1.57
N GLN A 211 7.99 6.76 0.85
CA GLN A 211 8.99 7.51 0.11
C GLN A 211 9.22 6.87 -1.26
N TYR A 212 10.11 7.45 -2.06
CA TYR A 212 10.54 6.87 -3.33
C TYR A 212 10.90 5.38 -3.16
N PRO A 213 10.45 4.49 -4.07
CA PRO A 213 9.86 4.77 -5.39
C PRO A 213 8.33 4.89 -5.44
N LEU A 214 7.65 4.89 -4.30
CA LEU A 214 6.18 4.91 -4.27
C LEU A 214 5.61 6.29 -4.60
N SER A 215 4.59 6.31 -5.45
CA SER A 215 3.67 7.45 -5.57
C SER A 215 2.51 7.34 -4.55
N LEU A 216 1.83 8.47 -4.32
CA LEU A 216 0.68 8.56 -3.43
C LEU A 216 -0.41 7.54 -3.76
N ILE A 217 -0.72 7.35 -5.05
CA ILE A 217 -1.79 6.44 -5.48
C ILE A 217 -1.39 4.96 -5.33
N GLN A 218 -0.11 4.64 -5.53
CA GLN A 218 0.41 3.29 -5.33
C GLN A 218 0.45 2.93 -3.84
N ALA A 219 0.96 3.82 -2.99
CA ALA A 219 0.94 3.65 -1.54
C ALA A 219 -0.48 3.49 -1.01
N PHE A 220 -1.42 4.32 -1.49
CA PHE A 220 -2.83 4.21 -1.12
C PHE A 220 -3.42 2.86 -1.51
N ALA A 221 -3.16 2.39 -2.73
CA ALA A 221 -3.65 1.11 -3.20
C ALA A 221 -3.17 -0.06 -2.34
N ILE A 222 -1.88 -0.11 -2.00
CA ILE A 222 -1.30 -1.13 -1.11
C ILE A 222 -1.97 -1.09 0.28
N ALA A 223 -2.22 0.11 0.81
CA ALA A 223 -2.92 0.26 2.08
C ALA A 223 -4.37 -0.24 2.01
N LEU A 224 -5.10 0.04 0.92
CA LEU A 224 -6.47 -0.42 0.72
C LEU A 224 -6.56 -1.95 0.69
N THR A 225 -5.63 -2.64 0.03
CA THR A 225 -5.62 -4.11 -0.01
C THR A 225 -5.37 -4.70 1.38
N ALA A 226 -4.54 -4.07 2.21
CA ALA A 226 -4.30 -4.50 3.59
C ALA A 226 -5.52 -4.30 4.52
N LEU A 227 -6.44 -3.40 4.17
CA LEU A 227 -7.68 -3.17 4.90
C LEU A 227 -8.84 -4.06 4.45
N GLU A 228 -8.64 -4.90 3.42
CA GLU A 228 -9.66 -5.81 2.91
C GLU A 228 -10.02 -6.90 3.94
N SER A 229 -11.31 -7.01 4.26
CA SER A 229 -11.80 -7.81 5.39
C SER A 229 -11.84 -9.32 5.14
N ARG A 230 -11.55 -9.80 3.92
CA ARG A 230 -11.62 -11.24 3.60
C ARG A 230 -10.66 -12.09 4.42
N TRP A 231 -9.57 -11.49 4.88
CA TRP A 231 -8.42 -12.23 5.40
C TRP A 231 -8.02 -11.85 6.82
N PHE A 232 -8.53 -10.73 7.31
CA PHE A 232 -8.17 -10.18 8.62
C PHE A 232 -9.42 -10.17 9.51
N ARG A 233 -9.64 -11.24 10.29
CA ARG A 233 -10.46 -11.14 11.49
C ARG A 233 -9.58 -10.50 12.57
N GLU A 234 -10.07 -9.41 13.17
CA GLU A 234 -9.36 -8.68 14.23
C GLU A 234 -9.18 -9.53 15.49
#